data_AF-A0A6C0HSM2-F1
#
_entry.id   AF-A0A6C0HSM2-F1
#
_cell.length_a   1.000
_cell.length_b   1.000
_cell.length_c   1.000
_cell.angle_alpha   90.00
_cell.angle_beta   90.00
_cell.angle_gamma   90.00
#
_symmetry.space_group_name_H-M   'P 1'
#
loop_
_entity.id
_entity.type
_entity.pdbx_description
1 polymer ?
#
loop_
_entity_poly.entity_id
_entity_poly.type
_entity_poly.pdbx_seq_one_letter_code
_entity_poly.pdbx_strand_id
1 'polypeptide(L)'
;MNKWKGWAKMAPSLKERNTMFRKCGKKCFLGKQTYPICARNTCKINRKGVYSAYIRARQYSYKRGNKTIANKAKKMLSKTIIIH
;
A
#
# COMPACT_ATOMS: atom_id res chain seq x y z
N MET A 1 -5.48 -5.92 -18.16
CA MET A 1 -4.10 -5.92 -17.60
C MET A 1 -4.16 -5.60 -16.10
N ASN A 2 -3.83 -6.55 -15.21
CA ASN A 2 -3.98 -6.36 -13.76
C ASN A 2 -3.00 -5.30 -13.22
N LYS A 3 -3.51 -4.17 -12.69
CA LYS A 3 -2.71 -3.01 -12.22
C LYS A 3 -1.76 -3.30 -11.05
N TRP A 4 -1.84 -4.49 -10.43
CA TRP A 4 -0.95 -4.96 -9.36
C TRP A 4 0.04 -6.05 -9.82
N LYS A 5 0.00 -6.49 -11.09
CA LYS A 5 0.90 -7.53 -11.61
C LYS A 5 2.37 -7.08 -11.46
N GLY A 6 3.19 -7.96 -10.91
CA GLY A 6 4.60 -7.68 -10.58
C GLY A 6 4.80 -7.00 -9.22
N TRP A 7 3.75 -6.59 -8.49
CA TRP A 7 3.90 -6.05 -7.15
C TRP A 7 4.59 -7.03 -6.20
N ALA A 8 4.33 -8.34 -6.30
CA ALA A 8 5.00 -9.35 -5.47
C ALA A 8 6.54 -9.28 -5.54
N LYS A 9 7.11 -8.92 -6.71
CA LYS A 9 8.56 -8.75 -6.90
C LYS A 9 9.11 -7.45 -6.30
N MET A 10 8.25 -6.46 -6.07
CA MET A 10 8.62 -5.15 -5.51
C MET A 10 8.16 -4.97 -4.06
N ALA A 11 7.22 -5.80 -3.61
CA ALA A 11 6.67 -5.74 -2.28
C ALA A 11 7.76 -6.10 -1.27
N PRO A 12 7.80 -5.40 -0.12
CA PRO A 12 8.67 -5.80 0.98
C PRO A 12 8.18 -7.11 1.61
N SER A 13 9.14 -7.98 1.89
CA SER A 13 9.00 -9.17 2.75
C SER A 13 8.63 -8.79 4.18
N LEU A 14 8.26 -9.77 5.02
CA LEU A 14 7.86 -9.50 6.40
C LEU A 14 8.97 -8.79 7.21
N LYS A 15 10.22 -9.26 7.08
CA LYS A 15 11.39 -8.65 7.72
C LYS A 15 11.63 -7.23 7.21
N GLU A 16 11.57 -7.01 5.90
CA GLU A 16 11.70 -5.67 5.31
C GLU A 16 10.57 -4.75 5.75
N ARG A 17 9.34 -5.24 5.93
CA ARG A 17 8.23 -4.45 6.45
C ARG A 17 8.51 -3.95 7.86
N ASN A 18 9.09 -4.76 8.74
CA ASN A 18 9.45 -4.33 10.10
C ASN A 18 10.45 -3.16 10.04
N THR A 19 11.53 -3.34 9.27
CA THR A 19 12.58 -2.33 9.10
C THR A 19 12.02 -1.05 8.47
N MET A 20 11.24 -1.19 7.40
CA MET A 20 10.63 -0.05 6.71
C MET A 20 9.55 0.63 7.55
N PHE A 21 8.83 -0.10 8.42
CA PHE A 21 7.85 0.50 9.31
C PHE A 21 8.55 1.39 10.35
N ARG A 22 9.70 0.96 10.88
CA ARG A 22 10.55 1.80 11.76
C ARG A 22 11.13 3.01 11.01
N LYS A 23 11.59 2.83 9.77
CA LYS A 23 12.28 3.88 8.99
C LYS A 23 11.34 4.89 8.32
N CYS A 24 10.28 4.40 7.67
CA CYS A 24 9.38 5.22 6.86
C CYS A 24 8.01 5.48 7.55
N GLY A 25 7.60 4.60 8.47
CA GLY A 25 6.36 4.74 9.22
C GLY A 25 5.10 4.91 8.36
N LYS A 26 4.21 5.79 8.79
CA LYS A 26 2.89 6.04 8.16
C LYS A 26 2.96 6.56 6.72
N LYS A 27 4.14 7.00 6.24
CA LYS A 27 4.35 7.39 4.84
C LYS A 27 4.24 6.20 3.89
N CYS A 28 4.69 5.02 4.32
CA CYS A 28 4.76 3.82 3.49
C CYS A 28 3.79 2.72 3.90
N PHE A 29 3.04 2.93 4.98
CA PHE A 29 2.12 1.94 5.51
C PHE A 29 0.77 2.60 5.83
N LEU A 30 -0.28 2.11 5.20
CA LEU A 30 -1.63 2.61 5.45
C LEU A 30 -2.22 1.95 6.69
N GLY A 31 -2.03 2.62 7.83
CA GLY A 31 -2.54 2.19 9.13
C GLY A 31 -1.66 1.12 9.77
N LYS A 32 -1.67 -0.08 9.21
CA LYS A 32 -0.92 -1.25 9.74
C LYS A 32 0.23 -1.63 8.83
N GLN A 33 1.23 -2.30 9.40
CA GLN A 33 2.38 -2.84 8.68
C GLN A 33 2.00 -3.79 7.53
N THR A 34 0.81 -4.41 7.59
CA THR A 34 0.29 -5.33 6.57
C THR A 34 -0.05 -4.66 5.24
N TYR A 35 -0.16 -3.33 5.19
CA TYR A 35 -0.51 -2.58 3.98
C TYR A 35 0.65 -1.69 3.49
N PRO A 36 1.74 -2.28 2.98
CA PRO A 36 2.82 -1.53 2.38
C PRO A 36 2.38 -0.90 1.07
N ILE A 37 2.67 0.38 0.91
CA ILE A 37 2.43 1.16 -0.32
C ILE A 37 3.73 1.65 -0.98
N CYS A 38 4.87 1.46 -0.33
CA CYS A 38 6.19 1.74 -0.90
C CYS A 38 6.88 0.46 -1.37
N ALA A 39 7.72 0.58 -2.41
CA ALA A 39 8.55 -0.53 -2.88
C ALA A 39 9.60 -0.91 -1.83
N ARG A 40 10.02 -2.19 -1.81
CA ARG A 40 11.02 -2.73 -0.87
C ARG A 40 12.27 -1.85 -0.81
N ASN A 41 12.81 -1.68 0.39
CA ASN A 41 14.01 -0.87 0.66
C ASN A 41 13.93 0.60 0.21
N THR A 42 12.73 1.12 -0.06
CA THR A 42 12.53 2.54 -0.40
C THR A 42 11.46 3.16 0.50
N CYS A 43 11.56 4.47 0.76
CA CYS A 43 10.43 5.24 1.31
C CYS A 43 9.63 5.97 0.21
N LYS A 44 9.59 5.41 -1.01
CA LYS A 44 8.93 5.99 -2.19
C LYS A 44 7.63 5.25 -2.47
N ILE A 45 6.52 6.00 -2.53
CA ILE A 45 5.19 5.45 -2.79
C ILE A 45 5.16 4.88 -4.21
N ASN A 46 4.65 3.66 -4.35
CA ASN A 46 4.49 3.00 -5.64
C ASN A 46 3.01 2.80 -5.92
N ARG A 47 2.52 3.25 -7.08
CA ARG A 47 1.11 3.14 -7.48
C ARG A 47 0.59 1.70 -7.43
N LYS A 48 1.43 0.70 -7.77
CA LYS A 48 1.09 -0.73 -7.68
C LYS A 48 0.90 -1.18 -6.23
N GLY A 49 1.71 -0.64 -5.30
CA GLY A 49 1.59 -0.88 -3.87
C GLY A 49 0.32 -0.28 -3.28
N VAL A 50 0.00 0.97 -3.67
CA VAL A 50 -1.28 1.61 -3.31
C VAL A 50 -2.47 0.79 -3.83
N TYR A 51 -2.40 0.31 -5.07
CA TYR A 51 -3.46 -0.53 -5.66
C TYR A 51 -3.58 -1.89 -4.95
N SER A 52 -2.45 -2.52 -4.60
CA SER A 52 -2.43 -3.75 -3.81
C SER A 52 -3.04 -3.55 -2.43
N ALA A 53 -2.73 -2.44 -1.75
CA ALA A 53 -3.32 -2.10 -0.45
C ALA A 53 -4.82 -1.88 -0.57
N TYR A 54 -5.29 -1.19 -1.61
CA TYR A 54 -6.71 -0.99 -1.90
C TYR A 54 -7.45 -2.33 -2.07
N ILE A 55 -6.97 -3.23 -2.94
CA ILE A 55 -7.61 -4.53 -3.18
C ILE A 55 -7.68 -5.33 -1.88
N ARG A 56 -6.56 -5.46 -1.17
CA ARG A 56 -6.47 -6.27 0.05
C ARG A 56 -7.38 -5.72 1.16
N ALA A 57 -7.39 -4.39 1.35
CA ALA A 57 -8.26 -3.75 2.33
C ALA A 57 -9.74 -3.87 1.97
N ARG A 58 -10.08 -3.84 0.67
CA ARG A 58 -11.45 -4.06 0.18
C ARG A 58 -11.90 -5.52 0.35
N GLN A 59 -11.01 -6.49 0.10
CA GLN A 59 -11.29 -7.91 0.34
C GLN A 59 -11.65 -8.20 1.80
N TYR A 60 -10.97 -7.52 2.74
CA TYR A 60 -11.22 -7.67 4.16
C TYR A 60 -11.98 -6.47 4.76
N SER A 61 -12.86 -5.81 4.00
CA SER A 61 -13.55 -4.60 4.46
C SER A 61 -14.45 -4.81 5.67
N TYR A 62 -14.89 -6.06 5.90
CA TYR A 62 -15.64 -6.47 7.08
C TYR A 62 -14.85 -6.36 8.39
N LYS A 63 -13.50 -6.34 8.33
CA LYS A 63 -12.66 -6.13 9.52
C LYS A 63 -12.54 -4.64 9.85
N ARG A 64 -12.66 -4.30 11.13
CA ARG A 64 -12.57 -2.93 11.65
C ARG A 64 -11.31 -2.21 11.11
N GLY A 65 -11.51 -1.02 10.55
CA GLY A 65 -10.46 -0.16 10.00
C GLY A 65 -10.06 -0.44 8.54
N ASN A 66 -10.35 -1.61 7.98
CA ASN A 66 -9.99 -1.92 6.59
C ASN A 66 -10.80 -1.10 5.57
N LYS A 67 -12.08 -0.79 5.85
CA LYS A 67 -12.88 0.13 5.03
C LYS A 67 -12.20 1.51 4.91
N THR A 68 -11.65 2.03 6.01
CA THR A 68 -10.91 3.31 6.03
C THR A 68 -9.61 3.22 5.23
N ILE A 69 -8.87 2.12 5.35
CA ILE A 69 -7.63 1.87 4.59
C ILE A 69 -7.92 1.81 3.09
N ALA A 70 -8.98 1.10 2.68
CA ALA A 70 -9.41 1.02 1.29
C ALA A 70 -9.77 2.42 0.73
N ASN A 71 -10.54 3.21 1.48
CA ASN A 71 -10.89 4.58 1.07
C ASN A 71 -9.66 5.48 0.94
N LYS A 72 -8.71 5.39 1.88
CA LYS A 72 -7.46 6.15 1.82
C LYS A 72 -6.61 5.76 0.61
N ALA A 73 -6.47 4.46 0.34
CA ALA A 73 -5.76 3.96 -0.83
C ALA A 73 -6.44 4.40 -2.14
N LYS A 74 -7.79 4.34 -2.21
CA LYS A 74 -8.57 4.83 -3.35
C LYS A 74 -8.33 6.32 -3.62
N LYS A 75 -8.32 7.16 -2.57
CA LYS A 75 -8.02 8.59 -2.67
C LYS A 75 -6.60 8.86 -3.17
N MET A 76 -5.61 8.05 -2.73
CA MET A 76 -4.25 8.15 -3.25
C MET A 76 -4.17 7.79 -4.74
N LEU A 77 -4.89 6.75 -5.17
CA LEU A 77 -4.95 6.35 -6.58
C LEU A 77 -5.61 7.40 -7.47
N SER A 78 -6.68 8.06 -6.99
CA SER A 78 -7.36 9.12 -7.74
C SER A 78 -6.51 10.38 -7.82
N LYS A 79 -5.79 10.74 -6.75
CA LYS A 79 -4.89 11.91 -6.75
C LYS A 79 -3.70 11.72 -7.71
N THR A 80 -3.21 10.50 -7.89
CA THR A 80 -2.16 10.18 -8.87
C THR A 80 -2.64 10.23 -10.32
N ILE A 81 -3.96 10.25 -10.60
CA ILE A 81 -4.50 10.34 -11.96
C ILE A 81 -4.57 11.79 -12.46
N ILE A 82 -4.53 12.80 -11.58
CA ILE A 82 -4.75 14.21 -11.92
C ILE A 82 -3.43 14.98 -12.21
N ILE A 83 -2.26 14.35 -12.06
CA ILE A 83 -0.94 15.03 -12.24
C ILE A 83 -0.19 14.51 -13.48
N HIS A 84 -0.87 14.05 -14.53
CA HIS A 84 -0.25 13.74 -15.83
C HIS A 84 -1.05 14.43 -16.93
#